data_AF-A0A6P2CTR4-F1
#
_entry.id   AF-A0A6P2CTR4-F1
#
_cell.length_a   1.000
_cell.length_b   1.000
_cell.length_c   1.000
_cell.angle_alpha   90.00
_cell.angle_beta   90.00
_cell.angle_gamma   90.00
#
_symmetry.space_group_name_H-M   'P 1'
#
loop_
_entity.id
_entity.type
_entity.pdbx_description
1 polymer ?
#
loop_
_entity_poly.entity_id
_entity_poly.type
_entity_poly.pdbx_seq_one_letter_code
_entity_poly.pdbx_strand_id
1 'polypeptide(L)'
;MPPAGWIWEESIAEGKWSALALEPVIVPVTYGLANGVWYKVKQGMRGLLVHDRKGAPVVFLICQPATRYYQVMTRSDWMPALVGEVI
;
A
#
# COMPACT_ATOMS: atom_id res chain seq x y z
N MET A 1 -8.55 9.62 -4.26
CA MET A 1 -8.62 8.15 -4.16
C MET A 1 -7.34 7.59 -4.77
N PRO A 2 -6.65 6.63 -4.12
CA PRO A 2 -5.47 6.03 -4.69
C PRO A 2 -5.82 5.27 -6.00
N PRO A 3 -4.86 5.05 -6.91
CA PRO A 3 -5.09 4.33 -8.16
C PRO A 3 -5.61 2.89 -7.93
N ALA A 4 -6.09 2.25 -9.00
CA ALA A 4 -6.38 0.82 -8.98
C ALA A 4 -5.13 0.03 -8.53
N GLY A 5 -5.32 -0.97 -7.67
CA GLY A 5 -4.23 -1.76 -7.06
C GLY A 5 -3.84 -1.35 -5.64
N TRP A 6 -4.53 -0.37 -5.04
CA TRP A 6 -4.31 0.08 -3.67
C TRP A 6 -5.53 -0.17 -2.77
N ILE A 7 -5.29 -0.44 -1.49
CA ILE A 7 -6.31 -0.58 -0.44
C ILE A 7 -5.92 0.28 0.76
N TRP A 8 -6.90 0.95 1.39
CA TRP A 8 -6.68 1.71 2.62
C TRP A 8 -6.52 0.80 3.83
N GLU A 9 -5.50 1.05 4.65
CA GLU A 9 -5.29 0.35 5.92
C GLU A 9 -6.52 0.41 6.83
N GLU A 10 -7.17 1.58 6.91
CA GLU A 10 -8.40 1.77 7.67
C GLU A 10 -9.53 0.85 7.18
N SER A 11 -9.71 0.68 5.87
CA SER A 11 -10.73 -0.22 5.32
C SER A 11 -10.46 -1.70 5.65
N ILE A 12 -9.20 -2.07 5.84
CA ILE A 12 -8.81 -3.41 6.29
C ILE A 12 -9.13 -3.56 7.78
N ALA A 13 -8.75 -2.56 8.60
CA ALA A 13 -9.01 -2.54 10.04
C ALA A 13 -10.50 -2.56 10.38
N GLU A 14 -11.34 -1.89 9.58
CA GLU A 14 -12.80 -1.90 9.69
C GLU A 14 -13.45 -3.21 9.23
N GLY A 15 -12.67 -4.16 8.71
CA GLY A 15 -13.18 -5.47 8.30
C GLY A 15 -13.99 -5.46 7.00
N LYS A 16 -13.94 -4.39 6.20
CA LYS A 16 -14.67 -4.29 4.91
C LYS A 16 -14.29 -5.38 3.91
N TRP A 17 -13.13 -6.00 4.10
CA TRP A 17 -12.56 -7.03 3.25
C TRP A 17 -12.58 -8.43 3.89
N SER A 18 -13.20 -8.58 5.07
CA SER A 18 -13.23 -9.84 5.84
C SER A 18 -13.92 -11.01 5.13
N ALA A 19 -14.80 -10.72 4.15
CA ALA A 19 -15.44 -11.75 3.34
C ALA A 19 -14.48 -12.44 2.34
N LEU A 20 -13.30 -11.85 2.12
CA LEU A 20 -12.25 -12.42 1.27
C LEU A 20 -11.20 -13.08 2.16
N ALA A 21 -10.61 -14.18 1.69
CA ALA A 21 -9.43 -14.77 2.33
C ALA A 21 -8.24 -13.83 2.08
N LEU A 22 -7.97 -12.96 3.04
CA LEU A 22 -6.89 -11.98 3.00
C LEU A 22 -5.60 -12.59 3.54
N GLU A 23 -4.56 -12.64 2.72
CA GLU A 23 -3.23 -13.04 3.15
C GLU A 23 -2.29 -11.82 3.16
N PRO A 24 -1.78 -11.40 4.33
CA PRO A 24 -0.79 -10.32 4.40
C PRO A 24 0.50 -10.73 3.69
N VAL A 25 0.99 -9.86 2.80
CA VAL A 25 2.24 -10.10 2.06
C VAL A 25 3.16 -8.88 2.13
N ILE A 26 4.46 -9.14 1.98
CA ILE A 26 5.46 -8.09 1.79
C ILE A 26 5.85 -8.09 0.32
N VAL A 27 5.65 -6.95 -0.33
CA VAL A 27 6.09 -6.75 -1.71
C VAL A 27 7.50 -6.14 -1.67
N PRO A 28 8.53 -6.85 -2.19
CA PRO A 28 9.89 -6.34 -2.18
C PRO A 28 10.00 -5.16 -3.15
N VAL A 29 10.38 -4.00 -2.62
CA VAL A 29 10.52 -2.75 -3.37
C VAL A 29 11.72 -1.99 -2.81
N THR A 30 12.56 -1.46 -3.71
CA THR A 30 13.73 -0.64 -3.34
C THR A 30 13.45 0.87 -3.52
N TYR A 31 12.53 1.21 -4.42
CA TYR A 31 12.17 2.59 -4.73
C TYR A 31 10.67 2.73 -5.04
N GLY A 32 10.06 3.80 -4.54
CA GLY A 32 8.72 4.23 -4.93
C GLY A 32 8.78 5.51 -5.77
N LEU A 33 7.89 5.61 -6.76
CA LEU A 33 7.70 6.83 -7.57
C LEU A 33 6.34 7.43 -7.21
N ALA A 34 6.33 8.66 -6.72
CA ALA A 34 5.11 9.42 -6.43
C ALA A 34 5.24 10.84 -6.99
N ASN A 35 4.32 11.22 -7.87
CA ASN A 35 4.25 12.57 -8.49
C ASN A 35 5.60 13.08 -9.03
N GLY A 36 6.35 12.20 -9.70
CA GLY A 36 7.66 12.53 -10.28
C GLY A 36 8.85 12.49 -9.32
N VAL A 37 8.62 12.16 -8.04
CA VAL A 37 9.68 12.02 -7.02
C VAL A 37 9.94 10.56 -6.74
N TRP A 38 11.20 10.14 -6.92
CA TRP A 38 11.69 8.85 -6.48
C TRP A 38 12.14 8.93 -5.03
N TYR A 39 11.69 7.99 -4.20
CA TYR A 39 12.15 7.83 -2.82
C TYR A 39 12.59 6.39 -2.57
N LYS A 40 13.55 6.23 -1.66
CA LYS A 40 14.10 4.93 -1.30
C LYS A 40 13.17 4.21 -0.32
N VAL A 41 13.02 2.90 -0.51
CA VAL A 41 12.35 1.98 0.40
C VAL A 41 13.39 0.97 0.89
N LYS A 42 13.43 0.73 2.21
CA LYS A 42 14.46 -0.09 2.86
C LYS A 42 14.13 -1.57 2.85
N GLN A 43 12.87 -1.93 3.10
CA GLN A 43 12.47 -3.33 3.32
C GLN A 43 11.33 -3.80 2.42
N GLY A 44 10.56 -2.87 1.86
CA GLY A 44 9.44 -3.15 0.97
C GLY A 44 8.15 -2.46 1.41
N MET A 45 7.05 -2.87 0.79
CA MET A 45 5.71 -2.34 1.05
C MET A 45 4.80 -3.45 1.53
N ARG A 46 3.86 -3.12 2.41
CA ARG A 46 2.81 -4.03 2.85
C ARG A 46 1.76 -4.17 1.75
N GLY A 47 1.31 -5.39 1.53
CA GLY A 47 0.23 -5.71 0.62
C GLY A 47 -0.71 -6.77 1.18
N LEU A 48 -1.80 -6.99 0.45
CA LEU A 48 -2.75 -8.06 0.67
C LEU A 48 -2.86 -8.89 -0.59
N LEU A 49 -2.63 -10.19 -0.46
CA LEU A 49 -2.94 -11.18 -1.46
C LEU A 49 -4.41 -11.59 -1.30
N VAL A 50 -5.15 -11.51 -2.40
CA VAL A 50 -6.54 -11.96 -2.52
C VAL A 50 -6.69 -12.82 -3.75
N HIS A 51 -7.66 -13.71 -3.74
CA HIS A 51 -8.03 -14.49 -4.92
C HIS A 51 -9.21 -13.82 -5.62
N ASP A 52 -9.10 -13.62 -6.93
CA ASP A 52 -10.20 -13.10 -7.71
C ASP A 52 -11.34 -14.14 -7.85
N ARG A 53 -12.42 -13.78 -8.54
CA ARG A 53 -13.57 -14.69 -8.75
C ARG A 53 -13.22 -15.95 -9.56
N LYS A 54 -12.12 -15.95 -10.30
CA LYS A 54 -11.59 -17.10 -11.05
C LYS A 54 -10.53 -17.88 -10.25
N GLY A 55 -10.25 -17.47 -9.02
CA GLY A 55 -9.21 -18.06 -8.17
C GLY A 55 -7.79 -17.62 -8.53
N ALA A 56 -7.61 -16.58 -9.35
CA ALA A 56 -6.29 -16.05 -9.67
C ALA A 56 -5.76 -15.18 -8.51
N PRO A 57 -4.51 -15.36 -8.08
CA PRO A 57 -3.91 -14.53 -7.03
C PRO A 57 -3.67 -13.09 -7.53
N VAL A 58 -4.14 -12.11 -6.76
CA VAL A 58 -3.96 -10.67 -7.02
C VAL A 58 -3.46 -10.00 -5.75
N VAL A 59 -2.41 -9.19 -5.88
CA VAL A 59 -1.87 -8.42 -4.76
C VAL A 59 -2.31 -6.96 -4.86
N PHE A 60 -2.86 -6.45 -3.77
CA PHE A 60 -3.11 -5.02 -3.58
C PHE A 60 -2.11 -4.44 -2.59
N LEU A 61 -1.57 -3.26 -2.88
CA LEU A 61 -0.70 -2.56 -1.94
C LEU A 61 -1.53 -1.80 -0.90
N ILE A 62 -1.05 -1.80 0.34
CA ILE A 62 -1.71 -1.06 1.43
C ILE A 62 -1.23 0.40 1.39
N CYS A 63 -2.17 1.33 1.52
CA CYS A 63 -1.92 2.75 1.69
C CYS A 63 -2.52 3.28 2.99
N GLN A 64 -1.95 4.38 3.46
CA GLN A 64 -2.31 5.09 4.67
C GLN A 64 -2.25 6.61 4.43
N PRO A 65 -2.83 7.45 5.30
CA PRO A 65 -2.64 8.90 5.21
C PRO A 65 -1.16 9.24 5.18
N ALA A 66 -0.77 10.15 4.30
CA ALA A 66 0.62 10.55 4.20
C ALA A 66 1.04 11.33 5.44
N THR A 67 2.29 11.15 5.87
CA THR A 67 2.88 12.06 6.85
C THR A 67 3.06 13.45 6.23
N ARG A 68 3.29 14.44 7.10
CA ARG A 68 3.62 15.79 6.65
C ARG A 68 4.88 15.83 5.78
N TYR A 69 5.90 15.03 6.08
CA TYR A 69 7.14 15.04 5.31
C TYR A 69 6.94 14.41 3.92
N TYR A 70 6.25 13.26 3.84
CA TYR A 70 5.90 12.65 2.57
C TYR A 70 5.01 13.56 1.71
N GLN A 71 4.04 14.25 2.32
CA GLN A 71 3.20 15.26 1.65
C GLN A 71 4.03 16.41 1.08
N VAL A 72 4.97 16.97 1.84
CA VAL A 72 5.84 18.04 1.36
C VAL A 72 6.74 17.54 0.22
N MET A 73 7.28 16.33 0.36
CA MET A 73 8.18 15.72 -0.61
C MET A 73 7.48 15.39 -1.94
N THR A 74 6.29 14.80 -1.88
CA THR A 74 5.62 14.20 -3.06
C THR A 74 4.34 14.89 -3.47
N ARG A 75 3.81 15.82 -2.65
CA ARG A 75 2.48 16.44 -2.84
C ARG A 75 1.32 15.44 -2.85
N SER A 76 1.50 14.26 -2.24
CA SER A 76 0.46 13.24 -2.11
C SER A 76 -0.09 13.21 -0.70
N ASP A 77 -1.42 13.21 -0.57
CA ASP A 77 -2.13 13.13 0.72
C ASP A 77 -2.15 11.72 1.32
N TRP A 78 -1.71 10.72 0.55
CA TRP A 78 -1.62 9.32 0.94
C TRP A 78 -0.25 8.75 0.57
N MET A 79 0.17 7.72 1.30
CA MET A 79 1.45 7.06 1.12
C MET A 79 1.30 5.53 1.24
N PRO A 80 2.23 4.74 0.68
CA PRO A 80 2.27 3.31 0.92
C PRO A 80 2.58 2.98 2.37
N ALA A 81 2.03 1.89 2.89
CA ALA A 81 2.41 1.35 4.19
C ALA A 81 3.75 0.61 4.04
N LEU A 82 4.85 1.29 4.38
CA LEU A 82 6.21 0.75 4.28
C LEU A 82 6.53 -0.22 5.42
N VAL A 83 7.41 -1.18 5.17
CA VAL A 83 7.82 -2.15 6.19
C VAL A 83 8.97 -1.59 7.03
N GLY A 84 8.74 -1.47 8.34
CA GLY A 84 9.78 -1.08 9.30
C GLY A 84 10.28 0.37 9.18
N GLU A 85 9.55 1.23 8.47
CA GLU A 85 9.89 2.64 8.33
C GLU A 85 8.64 3.50 8.05
N VAL A 86 8.78 4.80 8.30
CA VAL A 86 7.79 5.83 7.95
C VAL A 86 8.57 7.01 7.38
N ILE A 87 8.09 7.54 6.25
CA ILE A 87 8.60 8.74 5.59
C ILE A 87 7.66 9.88 5.90
#